data_AF-A0A9J6GHY9-F1
#
_entry.id   AF-A0A9J6GHY9-F1
#
_cell.length_a   1.000
_cell.length_b   1.000
_cell.length_c   1.000
_cell.angle_alpha   90.00
_cell.angle_beta   90.00
_cell.angle_gamma   90.00
#
_symmetry.space_group_name_H-M   'P 1'
#
loop_
_entity.id
_entity.type
_entity.pdbx_description
1 polymer ?
#
loop_
_entity_poly.entity_id
_entity_poly.type
_entity_poly.pdbx_seq_one_letter_code
_entity_poly.pdbx_strand_id
1 'polypeptide(L)'
;MTKIIDQFPGDMRDLLTPLRIRYLHTHPTAPPPSYSGAPNPALDKDIQLHAGTTAIQTLRRYTALGMDHISNGMLVNLDDLSHLELTNYFKNIWKAGTTPEEWKTAEV
;
A
#
# COMPACT_ATOMS: atom_id res chain seq x y z
N MET A 1 11.98 2.89 -26.07
CA MET A 1 10.74 3.64 -25.72
C MET A 1 10.30 4.60 -26.83
N THR A 2 10.76 4.44 -28.08
CA THR A 2 10.57 5.41 -29.19
C THR A 2 9.50 5.00 -30.20
N LYS A 3 9.26 3.69 -30.39
CA LYS A 3 8.33 3.20 -31.43
C LYS A 3 6.87 3.62 -31.28
N ILE A 4 6.40 3.92 -30.07
CA ILE A 4 4.98 4.27 -29.83
C ILE A 4 4.69 5.73 -30.20
N ILE A 5 5.69 6.61 -30.02
CA ILE A 5 5.56 8.05 -30.30
C ILE A 5 5.63 8.28 -31.81
N ASP A 6 6.55 7.62 -32.50
CA ASP A 6 6.78 7.82 -33.95
C ASP A 6 5.68 7.23 -34.84
N GLN A 7 4.86 6.31 -34.33
CA GLN A 7 3.83 5.60 -35.09
C GLN A 7 2.41 6.14 -34.86
N PHE A 8 2.23 7.17 -34.03
CA PHE A 8 0.90 7.68 -33.70
C PHE A 8 0.49 8.81 -34.66
N PRO A 9 -0.54 8.62 -35.50
CA PRO A 9 -1.03 9.66 -36.38
C PRO A 9 -1.91 10.64 -35.57
N GLY A 10 -1.33 11.71 -35.03
CA GLY A 10 -2.08 12.74 -34.29
C GLY A 10 -1.21 13.64 -33.41
N ASP A 11 -1.86 14.55 -32.68
CA ASP A 11 -1.19 15.40 -31.67
C ASP A 11 -0.83 14.56 -30.44
N MET A 12 0.28 14.91 -29.78
CA MET A 12 0.79 14.19 -28.60
C MET A 12 -0.20 14.23 -27.42
N ARG A 13 -1.08 15.24 -27.39
CA ARG A 13 -2.18 15.34 -26.42
C ARG A 13 -3.23 14.25 -26.62
N ASP A 14 -3.44 13.80 -27.86
CA ASP A 14 -4.41 12.76 -28.21
C ASP A 14 -3.87 11.34 -27.98
N LEU A 15 -2.56 11.17 -27.79
CA LEU A 15 -1.92 9.89 -27.46
C LEU A 15 -2.22 9.43 -26.03
N LEU A 16 -2.48 10.37 -25.10
CA LEU A 16 -2.70 10.05 -23.69
C LEU A 16 -3.99 9.28 -23.47
N THR A 17 -5.05 9.59 -24.22
CA THR A 17 -6.35 8.92 -24.14
C THR A 17 -6.29 7.41 -24.48
N PRO A 18 -5.75 6.99 -25.64
CA PRO A 18 -5.62 5.57 -25.96
C PRO A 18 -4.61 4.85 -25.09
N LEU A 19 -3.52 5.50 -24.64
CA LEU A 19 -2.60 4.89 -23.68
C LEU A 19 -3.28 4.66 -22.33
N ARG A 20 -4.06 5.63 -21.85
CA ARG A 20 -4.87 5.50 -20.64
C ARG A 20 -5.86 4.35 -20.76
N ILE A 21 -6.59 4.23 -21.87
CA ILE A 21 -7.53 3.12 -22.08
C ILE A 21 -6.81 1.76 -22.16
N ARG A 22 -5.64 1.71 -22.83
CA ARG A 22 -4.91 0.45 -23.05
C ARG A 22 -4.18 -0.05 -21.81
N TYR A 23 -3.62 0.84 -21.01
CA TYR A 23 -2.69 0.49 -19.93
C TYR A 23 -3.24 0.79 -18.54
N LEU A 24 -4.18 1.73 -18.39
CA LEU A 24 -4.79 2.02 -17.11
C LEU A 24 -6.17 1.35 -17.05
N HIS A 25 -6.42 0.59 -15.99
CA HIS A 25 -7.72 0.01 -15.74
C HIS A 25 -8.69 1.13 -15.34
N THR A 26 -9.46 1.65 -16.31
CA THR A 26 -10.44 2.73 -16.10
C THR A 26 -11.87 2.24 -15.94
N HIS A 27 -12.10 0.92 -15.89
CA HIS A 27 -13.43 0.36 -15.67
C HIS A 27 -13.90 0.51 -14.22
N PRO A 28 -15.20 0.73 -13.98
CA PRO A 28 -15.75 0.72 -12.62
C PRO A 28 -15.47 -0.64 -12.00
N THR A 29 -14.77 -0.63 -10.87
CA THR A 29 -14.48 -1.82 -10.09
C THR A 29 -15.79 -2.37 -9.56
N ALA A 30 -16.30 -3.43 -10.17
CA ALA A 30 -17.34 -4.24 -9.55
C ALA A 30 -16.81 -4.71 -8.18
N PRO A 31 -17.66 -4.75 -7.13
CA PRO A 31 -17.22 -5.25 -5.84
C PRO A 31 -16.67 -6.67 -6.01
N PRO A 32 -15.55 -7.00 -5.34
CA PRO A 32 -15.00 -8.34 -5.41
C PRO A 32 -16.05 -9.36 -4.94
N PRO A 33 -16.04 -10.59 -5.48
CA PRO A 33 -16.96 -11.62 -5.04
C PRO A 33 -16.77 -11.91 -3.56
N SER A 34 -17.88 -12.22 -2.86
CA SER A 34 -17.82 -12.61 -1.45
C SER A 34 -17.01 -13.89 -1.27
N TYR A 35 -16.23 -13.95 -0.20
CA TYR A 35 -15.44 -15.13 0.15
C TYR A 35 -16.35 -16.34 0.38
N SER A 36 -16.09 -17.43 -0.35
CA SER A 36 -16.86 -18.69 -0.29
C SER A 36 -16.05 -19.89 0.25
N GLY A 37 -14.81 -19.64 0.68
CA GLY A 37 -13.93 -20.68 1.24
C GLY A 37 -14.26 -21.04 2.68
N ALA A 38 -13.54 -22.03 3.22
CA ALA A 38 -13.63 -22.41 4.63
C ALA A 38 -13.06 -21.30 5.53
N PRO A 39 -13.64 -21.05 6.72
CA PRO A 39 -13.11 -20.07 7.66
C PRO A 39 -11.67 -20.43 8.08
N ASN A 40 -10.81 -19.41 8.20
CA ASN A 40 -9.42 -19.60 8.60
C ASN A 40 -9.11 -18.85 9.90
N PRO A 41 -9.43 -19.46 11.06
CA PRO A 41 -9.29 -18.81 12.35
C PRO A 41 -7.83 -18.50 12.74
N ALA A 42 -6.84 -19.01 11.99
CA ALA A 42 -5.44 -18.63 12.19
C ALA A 42 -5.11 -17.27 11.54
N LEU A 43 -5.69 -16.98 10.37
CA LEU A 43 -5.52 -15.71 9.67
C LEU A 43 -6.45 -14.63 10.21
N ASP A 44 -7.59 -15.01 10.79
CA ASP A 44 -8.55 -14.08 11.39
C ASP A 44 -8.11 -13.59 12.78
N LYS A 45 -6.93 -14.00 13.27
CA LYS A 45 -6.40 -13.55 14.56
C LYS A 45 -5.94 -12.11 14.49
N ASP A 46 -6.10 -11.40 15.61
CA ASP A 46 -5.52 -10.08 15.79
C ASP A 46 -4.00 -10.10 15.63
N ILE A 47 -3.46 -9.05 15.00
CA ILE A 47 -2.02 -8.81 14.88
C ILE A 47 -1.42 -8.77 16.28
N GLN A 48 -0.46 -9.64 16.57
CA GLN A 48 0.14 -9.71 17.90
C GLN A 48 1.27 -8.69 18.05
N LEU A 49 1.53 -8.22 19.28
CA LEU A 49 2.62 -7.26 19.55
C LEU A 49 3.97 -7.80 19.05
N HIS A 50 4.28 -9.06 19.37
CA HIS A 50 5.54 -9.67 18.94
C HIS A 50 5.70 -9.66 17.41
N ALA A 51 4.62 -9.88 16.66
CA ALA A 51 4.65 -9.84 15.20
C ALA A 51 4.94 -8.42 14.69
N GLY A 52 4.30 -7.41 15.29
CA GLY A 52 4.56 -5.99 15.00
C GLY A 52 6.01 -5.60 15.30
N THR A 53 6.50 -5.92 16.50
CA THR A 53 7.88 -5.63 16.91
C THR A 53 8.90 -6.35 16.03
N THR A 54 8.70 -7.63 15.71
CA THR A 54 9.60 -8.36 14.80
C THR A 54 9.60 -7.73 13.41
N ALA A 55 8.43 -7.36 12.87
CA ALA A 55 8.36 -6.69 11.58
C ALA A 55 9.17 -5.40 11.55
N ILE A 56 9.03 -4.54 12.57
CA ILE A 56 9.80 -3.29 12.70
C ILE A 56 11.30 -3.58 12.79
N GLN A 57 11.71 -4.56 13.60
CA GLN A 57 13.13 -4.90 13.78
C GLN A 57 13.80 -5.42 12.50
N THR A 58 13.02 -6.04 11.59
CA THR A 58 13.52 -6.52 10.29
C THR A 58 13.61 -5.42 9.22
N LEU A 59 13.14 -4.20 9.50
CA LEU A 59 13.22 -3.10 8.54
C LEU A 59 14.68 -2.75 8.21
N ARG A 60 14.95 -2.51 6.92
CA ARG A 60 16.23 -1.96 6.48
C ARG A 60 16.32 -0.52 6.96
N ARG A 61 17.21 -0.25 7.91
CA ARG A 61 17.35 1.06 8.57
C ARG A 61 17.70 2.23 7.63
N TYR A 62 18.47 1.94 6.59
CA TYR A 62 19.03 2.94 5.66
C TYR A 62 18.29 2.93 4.32
N THR A 63 17.05 3.40 4.34
CA THR A 63 16.23 3.64 3.13
C THR A 63 16.05 5.14 2.92
N ALA A 64 15.71 5.53 1.69
CA ALA A 64 15.28 6.90 1.42
C ALA A 64 14.07 7.24 2.30
N LEU A 65 14.04 8.47 2.82
CA LEU A 65 12.92 8.96 3.62
C LEU A 65 11.70 9.15 2.73
N GLY A 66 10.52 8.85 3.27
CA GLY A 66 9.25 9.25 2.66
C GLY A 66 9.03 10.75 2.79
N MET A 67 7.89 11.21 2.28
CA MET A 67 7.42 12.59 2.42
C MET A 67 7.18 12.99 3.89
N ASP A 68 6.95 12.01 4.75
CA ASP A 68 6.81 12.16 6.20
C ASP A 68 8.14 12.45 6.91
N HIS A 69 9.28 12.31 6.23
CA HIS A 69 10.62 12.42 6.79
C HIS A 69 10.90 11.46 7.96
N ILE A 70 10.10 10.40 8.13
CA ILE A 70 10.28 9.39 9.16
C ILE A 70 11.22 8.32 8.63
N SER A 71 12.32 8.06 9.35
CA SER A 71 13.25 6.99 8.97
C SER A 71 12.84 5.65 9.57
N ASN A 72 13.17 4.55 8.88
CA ASN A 72 13.09 3.21 9.46
C ASN A 72 13.92 3.10 10.75
N GLY A 73 15.03 3.84 10.85
CA GLY A 73 15.84 3.92 12.06
C GLY A 73 15.07 4.48 13.26
N MET A 74 14.19 5.48 13.06
CA MET A 74 13.34 6.03 14.11
C MET A 74 12.33 4.99 14.59
N LEU A 75 11.68 4.27 13.68
CA LEU A 75 10.71 3.21 14.04
C LEU A 75 11.36 2.10 14.87
N VAL A 76 12.58 1.69 14.51
CA VAL A 76 13.33 0.65 15.24
C VAL A 76 13.75 1.11 16.64
N ASN A 77 13.94 2.41 16.84
CA ASN A 77 14.38 2.98 18.13
C ASN A 77 13.22 3.49 19.01
N LEU A 78 11.96 3.28 18.59
CA LEU A 78 10.79 3.59 19.43
C LEU A 78 10.81 2.74 20.71
N ASP A 79 10.21 3.29 21.77
CA ASP A 79 9.99 2.57 23.02
C ASP A 79 8.85 1.53 22.88
N ASP A 80 8.78 0.63 23.86
CA ASP A 80 7.81 -0.48 23.85
C ASP A 80 6.35 -0.01 23.83
N LEU A 81 6.02 1.13 24.48
CA LEU A 81 4.65 1.66 24.46
C LEU A 81 4.32 2.20 23.07
N SER A 82 5.26 2.88 22.43
CA SER A 82 5.11 3.34 21.04
C SER A 82 4.94 2.17 20.05
N HIS A 83 5.66 1.06 20.24
CA HIS A 83 5.45 -0.17 19.45
C HIS A 83 4.07 -0.79 19.68
N LEU A 84 3.58 -0.75 20.93
CA LEU A 84 2.24 -1.22 21.26
C LEU A 84 1.15 -0.39 20.58
N GLU A 85 1.27 0.94 20.65
CA GLU A 85 0.33 1.86 20.00
C GLU A 85 0.32 1.67 18.48
N LEU A 86 1.49 1.55 17.85
CA LEU A 86 1.59 1.29 16.42
C LEU A 86 0.94 -0.04 16.04
N THR A 87 1.17 -1.10 16.83
CA THR A 87 0.52 -2.40 16.61
C THR A 87 -1.00 -2.29 16.75
N ASN A 88 -1.49 -1.55 17.75
CA ASN A 88 -2.93 -1.34 17.97
C ASN A 88 -3.57 -0.55 16.82
N TYR A 89 -2.86 0.45 16.29
CA TYR A 89 -3.31 1.19 15.12
C TYR A 89 -3.53 0.26 13.91
N PHE A 90 -2.56 -0.61 13.60
CA PHE A 90 -2.72 -1.59 12.52
C PHE A 90 -3.85 -2.60 12.77
N LYS A 91 -4.06 -3.05 14.02
CA LYS A 91 -5.22 -3.90 14.36
C LYS A 91 -6.54 -3.21 14.06
N ASN A 92 -6.67 -1.93 14.37
CA ASN A 92 -7.89 -1.18 14.15
C ASN A 92 -8.18 -1.05 12.65
N ILE A 93 -7.17 -0.75 11.84
CA ILE A 93 -7.28 -0.72 10.37
C ILE A 93 -7.69 -2.10 9.82
N TRP A 94 -7.06 -3.17 10.31
CA TRP A 94 -7.39 -4.54 9.92
C TRP A 94 -8.85 -4.88 10.21
N LYS A 95 -9.33 -4.59 11.42
CA LYS A 95 -10.73 -4.84 11.84
C LYS A 95 -11.74 -4.00 11.08
N ALA A 96 -11.39 -2.75 10.79
CA ALA A 96 -12.26 -1.86 10.02
C ALA A 96 -12.39 -2.29 8.55
N GLY A 97 -11.38 -3.00 8.01
CA GLY A 97 -11.33 -3.39 6.60
C GLY A 97 -11.12 -2.20 5.66
N THR A 98 -10.73 -1.04 6.18
CA THR A 98 -10.54 0.20 5.43
C THR A 98 -9.12 0.71 5.62
N THR A 99 -8.37 0.85 4.53
CA THR A 99 -7.03 1.46 4.56
C THR A 99 -7.10 2.98 4.36
N PRO A 100 -6.20 3.75 5.01
CA PRO A 100 -6.06 5.18 4.77
C PRO A 100 -5.86 5.51 3.28
N GLU A 101 -6.40 6.64 2.83
CA GLU A 101 -6.32 7.08 1.44
C GLU A 101 -4.87 7.38 1.02
N GLU A 102 -4.08 7.95 1.93
CA GLU A 102 -2.65 8.19 1.81
C GLU A 102 -1.83 6.92 1.47
N TRP A 103 -2.33 5.71 1.77
CA TRP A 103 -1.65 4.47 1.39
C TRP A 103 -2.01 3.99 -0.03
N LYS A 104 -3.09 4.52 -0.61
CA LYS A 104 -3.59 4.16 -1.94
C LYS A 104 -3.09 5.08 -3.04
N THR A 105 -2.77 6.32 -2.67
CA THR A 105 -2.33 7.35 -3.60
C THR A 105 -0.81 7.50 -3.52
N ALA A 106 -0.13 7.28 -4.65
CA ALA A 106 1.25 7.70 -4.79
C ALA A 106 1.25 9.09 -5.44
N GLU A 107 1.71 10.11 -4.71
CA GLU A 107 2.12 11.37 -5.34
C GLU A 107 3.47 11.14 -6.03
N VAL A 108 3.51 11.40 -7.34
CA VAL A 108 4.69 11.24 -8.21
C VAL A 108 5.25 12.61 -8.55
#